data_AF-A0A3P7VRB4-F1
#
_entry.id   AF-A0A3P7VRB4-F1
#
_cell.length_a   1.000
_cell.length_b   1.000
_cell.length_c   1.000
_cell.angle_alpha   90.00
_cell.angle_beta   90.00
_cell.angle_gamma   90.00
#
_symmetry.space_group_name_H-M   'P 1'
#
loop_
_entity.id
_entity.type
_entity.pdbx_description
1 polymer ?
#
loop_
_entity_poly.entity_id
_entity_poly.type
_entity_poly.pdbx_seq_one_letter_code
_entity_poly.pdbx_strand_id
1 'polypeptide(L)'
;MRNSEMFKVIKAKEHELITPHDLHATLKDILEVQPSANFLDTTYKSFLPQSRGSSLLREFEPGFVRNCKTLPIPSQYCICQYEKVPLDDDALAIKLGQFAVDGINAVLKENNVTDDCAHLILHQVHSVLCYVLPETQRKDTAIYEVTFQVSPSGGLFEIPIRSKNGVLKTASSTFTRLNEYGKQSACVAKDTLKPLCHCSNRTIRGNP
;
A
#
# COMPACT_ATOMS: atom_id res chain seq x y z
N MET A 1 27.91 -12.06 23.85
CA MET A 1 27.01 -11.33 22.93
C MET A 1 25.87 -10.56 23.63
N ARG A 2 25.28 -11.02 24.73
CA ARG A 2 24.14 -10.31 25.41
C ARG A 2 24.46 -8.96 26.08
N ASN A 3 25.73 -8.55 26.12
CA ASN A 3 26.17 -7.31 26.76
C ASN A 3 26.86 -6.31 25.81
N SER A 4 26.87 -6.57 24.49
CA SER A 4 27.47 -5.62 23.54
C SER A 4 26.56 -4.39 23.34
N GLU A 5 27.15 -3.27 22.95
CA GLU A 5 26.38 -2.07 22.57
C GLU A 5 25.40 -2.38 21.43
N MET A 6 25.84 -3.16 20.44
CA MET A 6 25.00 -3.66 19.36
C MET A 6 23.74 -4.38 19.88
N PHE A 7 23.89 -5.26 20.89
CA PHE A 7 22.75 -5.95 21.49
C PHE A 7 21.79 -4.97 22.17
N LYS A 8 22.32 -3.97 22.89
CA LYS A 8 21.49 -2.94 23.55
C LYS A 8 20.70 -2.12 22.53
N VAL A 9 21.34 -1.70 21.43
CA VAL A 9 20.69 -0.92 20.36
C VAL A 9 19.58 -1.72 19.68
N ILE A 10 19.81 -2.99 19.35
CA ILE A 10 18.77 -3.84 18.77
C ILE A 10 17.65 -4.08 19.77
N LYS A 11 17.98 -4.37 21.04
CA LYS A 11 16.99 -4.65 22.09
C LYS A 11 16.10 -3.43 22.38
N ALA A 12 16.65 -2.22 22.33
CA ALA A 12 15.88 -0.98 22.49
C ALA A 12 14.79 -0.81 21.41
N LYS A 13 14.91 -1.49 20.27
CA LYS A 13 13.97 -1.41 19.13
C LYS A 13 12.89 -2.48 19.14
N GLU A 14 12.80 -3.30 20.18
CA GLU A 14 11.81 -4.38 20.29
C GLU A 14 10.36 -3.90 20.12
N HIS A 15 10.06 -2.67 20.55
CA HIS A 15 8.74 -2.07 20.49
C HIS A 15 8.64 -0.91 19.48
N GLU A 16 9.66 -0.75 18.64
CA GLU A 16 9.70 0.28 17.60
C GLU A 16 9.04 -0.21 16.31
N LEU A 17 8.43 0.71 15.57
CA LEU A 17 7.84 0.40 14.27
C LEU A 17 8.95 0.19 13.21
N ILE A 18 9.04 -1.03 12.71
CA ILE A 18 10.02 -1.45 11.69
C ILE A 18 9.34 -1.69 10.34
N THR A 19 10.04 -1.35 9.26
CA THR A 19 9.61 -1.53 7.88
C THR A 19 10.57 -2.45 7.12
N PRO A 20 10.16 -3.04 5.99
CA PRO A 20 11.08 -3.78 5.11
C PRO A 20 12.27 -2.93 4.61
N HIS A 21 12.11 -1.61 4.54
CA HIS A 21 13.22 -0.71 4.17
C HIS A 21 14.33 -0.70 5.23
N ASP A 22 13.98 -0.86 6.51
CA ASP A 22 14.97 -0.93 7.60
C ASP A 22 15.76 -2.25 7.52
N LEU A 23 15.10 -3.35 7.15
CA LEU A 23 15.79 -4.63 6.89
C LEU A 23 16.76 -4.50 5.73
N HIS A 24 16.33 -3.89 4.62
CA HIS A 24 17.21 -3.61 3.48
C HIS A 24 18.41 -2.73 3.88
N ALA A 25 18.18 -1.65 4.64
CA ALA A 25 19.25 -0.79 5.16
C ALA A 25 20.19 -1.54 6.11
N THR A 26 19.66 -2.44 6.93
CA THR A 26 20.43 -3.28 7.86
C THR A 26 21.34 -4.25 7.11
N LEU A 27 20.82 -4.96 6.12
CA LEU A 27 21.61 -5.87 5.29
C LEU A 27 22.71 -5.10 4.55
N LYS A 28 22.39 -3.91 4.05
CA LYS A 28 23.36 -3.03 3.40
C LYS A 28 24.46 -2.57 4.37
N ASP A 29 24.09 -2.15 5.59
CA ASP A 29 25.03 -1.77 6.65
C ASP A 29 25.99 -2.93 6.98
N ILE A 30 25.46 -4.15 7.14
CA ILE A 30 26.23 -5.38 7.38
C ILE A 30 27.24 -5.63 6.26
N LEU A 31 26.83 -5.47 5.01
CA LEU A 31 27.66 -5.80 3.84
C LEU A 31 28.70 -4.72 3.53
N GLU A 32 28.36 -3.44 3.67
CA GLU A 32 29.15 -2.35 3.09
C GLU A 32 29.83 -1.45 4.13
N VAL A 33 29.27 -1.31 5.33
CA VAL A 33 29.71 -0.25 6.28
C VAL A 33 30.30 -0.83 7.55
N GLN A 34 29.56 -1.73 8.23
CA GLN A 34 29.99 -2.37 9.47
C GLN A 34 31.36 -3.08 9.40
N PRO A 35 31.78 -3.72 8.27
CA PRO A 35 33.08 -4.36 8.19
C PRO A 35 34.25 -3.41 8.47
N SER A 36 34.18 -2.16 7.99
CA SER A 36 35.21 -1.14 8.24
C SER A 36 35.34 -0.71 9.71
N ALA A 37 34.30 -0.95 10.50
CA ALA A 37 34.23 -0.65 11.93
C ALA A 37 34.24 -1.92 12.81
N ASN A 38 34.65 -3.08 12.25
CA ASN A 38 34.63 -4.38 12.93
C ASN A 38 33.28 -4.72 13.58
N PHE A 39 32.17 -4.26 13.00
CA PHE A 39 30.81 -4.47 13.50
C PHE A 39 30.56 -3.88 14.91
N LEU A 40 31.26 -2.80 15.27
CA LEU A 40 31.13 -2.12 16.57
C LEU A 40 30.43 -0.76 16.50
N ASP A 41 30.30 -0.19 15.30
CA ASP A 41 29.73 1.16 15.14
C ASP A 41 28.20 1.11 15.15
N THR A 42 27.63 1.61 16.24
CA THR A 42 26.19 1.72 16.44
C THR A 42 25.67 3.15 16.28
N THR A 43 26.51 4.10 15.86
CA THR A 43 26.08 5.50 15.74
C THR A 43 25.10 5.69 14.59
N TYR A 44 24.22 6.69 14.72
CA TYR A 44 23.28 7.05 13.66
C TYR A 44 24.00 7.29 12.33
N LYS A 45 23.46 6.70 11.26
CA LYS A 45 23.94 6.90 9.89
C LYS A 45 22.75 6.93 8.94
N SER A 46 22.68 7.96 8.11
CA SER A 46 21.75 8.00 6.99
C SER A 46 22.27 7.14 5.83
N PHE A 47 21.38 6.33 5.25
CA PHE A 47 21.62 5.50 4.07
C PHE A 47 20.98 6.08 2.80
N LEU A 48 20.43 7.29 2.88
CA LEU A 48 19.91 7.99 1.71
C LEU A 48 21.06 8.45 0.79
N PRO A 49 20.86 8.47 -0.53
CA PRO A 49 19.63 8.09 -1.25
C PRO A 49 19.48 6.59 -1.50
N GLN A 50 20.47 5.75 -1.16
CA GLN A 50 20.52 4.35 -1.59
C GLN A 50 19.56 3.42 -0.83
N SER A 51 19.16 3.78 0.38
CA SER A 51 18.11 3.09 1.14
C SER A 51 17.27 4.11 1.90
N ARG A 52 15.95 3.89 1.90
CA ARG A 52 14.98 4.74 2.59
C ARG A 52 14.75 4.36 4.06
N GLY A 53 15.32 3.24 4.50
CA GLY A 53 15.21 2.76 5.88
C GLY A 53 16.44 3.07 6.72
N SER A 54 16.35 2.73 7.99
CA SER A 54 17.42 2.88 8.99
C SER A 54 17.94 1.50 9.40
N SER A 55 19.27 1.34 9.48
CA SER A 55 19.84 0.08 9.96
C SER A 55 19.40 -0.23 11.40
N LEU A 56 19.00 -1.48 11.67
CA LEU A 56 18.64 -1.95 13.00
C LEU A 56 19.86 -2.02 13.93
N LEU A 57 21.06 -2.10 13.38
CA LEU A 57 22.34 -2.15 14.10
C LEU A 57 22.82 -0.79 14.62
N ARG A 58 22.16 0.30 14.20
CA ARG A 58 22.57 1.68 14.51
C ARG A 58 21.49 2.42 15.26
N GLU A 59 21.82 3.48 15.98
CA GLU A 59 20.82 4.38 16.55
C GLU A 59 19.92 4.95 15.44
N PHE A 60 18.63 5.09 15.76
CA PHE A 60 17.72 5.83 14.88
C PHE A 60 17.96 7.32 14.99
N GLU A 61 17.45 8.07 14.01
CA GLU A 61 17.64 9.52 13.95
C GLU A 61 17.15 10.20 15.24
N PRO A 62 18.02 10.94 15.95
CA PRO A 62 17.63 11.60 17.19
C PRO A 62 16.46 12.56 16.99
N GLY A 63 15.45 12.47 17.86
CA GLY A 63 14.26 13.32 17.78
C GLY A 63 13.24 12.92 16.69
N PHE A 64 13.51 11.87 15.91
CA PHE A 64 12.59 11.41 14.88
C PHE A 64 11.62 10.36 15.42
N VAL A 65 10.34 10.72 15.54
CA VAL A 65 9.29 9.80 15.98
C VAL A 65 8.88 8.90 14.83
N ARG A 66 9.05 7.59 15.01
CA ARG A 66 8.66 6.57 14.02
C ARG A 66 7.18 6.22 14.18
N ASN A 67 6.39 6.52 13.15
CA ASN A 67 5.00 6.13 13.08
C ASN A 67 4.55 6.07 11.61
N CYS A 68 3.31 5.64 11.41
CA CYS A 68 2.68 5.53 10.09
C CYS A 68 2.68 6.78 9.21
N LYS A 69 2.84 7.98 9.78
CA LYS A 69 2.91 9.23 9.01
C LYS A 69 4.34 9.61 8.64
N THR A 70 5.33 9.15 9.41
CA THR A 70 6.74 9.54 9.26
C THR A 70 7.55 8.49 8.52
N LEU A 71 7.12 7.23 8.54
CA LEU A 71 7.74 6.14 7.80
C LEU A 71 7.07 5.94 6.44
N PRO A 72 7.79 5.36 5.45
CA PRO A 72 7.26 5.08 4.12
C PRO A 72 6.33 3.85 4.12
N ILE A 73 5.32 3.85 5.00
CA ILE A 73 4.32 2.80 5.13
C ILE A 73 3.06 3.28 4.41
N PRO A 74 2.58 2.56 3.39
CA PRO A 74 1.31 2.87 2.75
C PRO A 74 0.17 2.87 3.79
N SER A 75 -0.70 3.86 3.73
CA SER A 75 -1.73 4.11 4.76
C SER A 75 -2.69 2.94 4.97
N GLN A 76 -2.91 2.10 3.95
CA GLN A 76 -3.72 0.88 4.07
C GLN A 76 -3.17 -0.12 5.10
N TYR A 77 -1.85 -0.15 5.33
CA TYR A 77 -1.23 -1.05 6.29
C TYR A 77 -1.24 -0.49 7.72
N CYS A 78 -1.56 0.80 7.88
CA CYS A 78 -1.59 1.46 9.18
C CYS A 78 -2.93 1.34 9.90
N ILE A 79 -3.99 1.02 9.15
CA ILE A 79 -5.35 0.88 9.66
C ILE A 79 -5.70 -0.57 10.01
N CYS A 80 -4.77 -1.52 9.87
CA CYS A 80 -4.97 -2.94 10.17
C CYS A 80 -5.27 -3.24 11.65
N GLN A 81 -4.90 -2.32 12.55
CA GLN A 81 -5.13 -2.45 13.99
C GLN A 81 -6.57 -2.18 14.42
N TYR A 82 -7.40 -1.58 13.55
CA TYR A 82 -8.77 -1.24 13.88
C TYR A 82 -9.71 -2.40 13.56
N GLU A 83 -10.65 -2.63 14.46
CA GLU A 83 -11.77 -3.55 14.22
C GLU A 83 -12.59 -3.09 13.02
N LYS A 84 -13.17 -4.06 12.31
CA LYS A 84 -14.01 -3.86 11.14
C LYS A 84 -15.41 -4.38 11.43
N VAL A 85 -16.42 -3.59 11.09
CA VAL A 85 -17.83 -4.00 11.18
C VAL A 85 -18.49 -3.92 9.81
N PRO A 86 -19.44 -4.82 9.47
CA PRO A 86 -20.18 -4.72 8.22
C PRO A 86 -20.91 -3.37 8.10
N LEU A 87 -20.93 -2.82 6.89
CA LEU A 87 -21.77 -1.66 6.59
C LEU A 87 -23.22 -2.12 6.35
N ASP A 88 -24.16 -1.49 7.05
CA ASP A 88 -25.60 -1.68 6.88
C ASP A 88 -26.22 -0.48 6.14
N ASP A 89 -25.78 -0.26 4.89
CA ASP A 89 -26.26 0.80 4.00
C ASP A 89 -25.93 0.44 2.54
N ASP A 90 -26.89 -0.19 1.85
CA ASP A 90 -26.75 -0.63 0.46
C ASP A 90 -26.49 0.52 -0.51
N ALA A 91 -27.11 1.68 -0.30
CA ALA A 91 -26.96 2.83 -1.17
C ALA A 91 -25.54 3.39 -1.09
N LEU A 92 -25.00 3.48 0.13
CA LEU A 92 -23.60 3.85 0.34
C LEU A 92 -22.64 2.79 -0.20
N ALA A 93 -22.95 1.50 -0.03
CA ALA A 93 -22.13 0.41 -0.56
C ALA A 93 -21.98 0.49 -2.07
N ILE A 94 -23.08 0.70 -2.82
CA ILE A 94 -23.06 0.87 -4.28
C ILE A 94 -22.27 2.13 -4.66
N LYS A 95 -22.47 3.25 -3.95
CA LYS A 95 -21.73 4.50 -4.20
C LYS A 95 -20.23 4.32 -4.01
N LEU A 96 -19.81 3.60 -2.97
CA LEU A 96 -18.41 3.29 -2.70
C LEU A 96 -17.82 2.36 -3.77
N GLY A 97 -18.58 1.34 -4.20
CA GLY A 97 -18.19 0.46 -5.31
C GLY A 97 -17.98 1.23 -6.61
N GLN A 98 -18.90 2.13 -6.96
CA GLN A 98 -18.78 2.94 -8.17
C GLN A 98 -17.56 3.86 -8.11
N PHE A 99 -17.35 4.54 -6.98
CA PHE A 99 -16.17 5.36 -6.74
C PHE A 99 -14.87 4.56 -6.90
N ALA A 100 -14.84 3.30 -6.45
CA ALA A 100 -13.68 2.44 -6.57
C ALA A 100 -13.37 2.10 -8.05
N VAL A 101 -14.39 1.73 -8.83
CA VAL A 101 -14.23 1.44 -10.27
C VAL A 101 -13.78 2.67 -11.05
N ASP A 102 -14.37 3.83 -10.76
CA ASP A 102 -13.96 5.11 -11.37
C ASP A 102 -12.49 5.40 -11.07
N GLY A 103 -12.03 5.10 -9.85
CA GLY A 103 -10.63 5.20 -9.44
C GLY A 103 -9.70 4.29 -10.25
N ILE A 104 -10.08 3.05 -10.54
CA ILE A 104 -9.27 2.17 -11.42
C ILE A 104 -9.15 2.78 -12.82
N ASN A 105 -10.27 3.21 -13.40
CA ASN A 105 -10.28 3.82 -14.73
C ASN A 105 -9.47 5.13 -14.77
N ALA A 106 -9.47 5.92 -13.69
CA ALA A 106 -8.64 7.11 -13.56
C ALA A 106 -7.14 6.75 -13.59
N VAL A 107 -6.71 5.72 -12.87
CA VAL A 107 -5.31 5.25 -12.90
C VAL A 107 -4.91 4.81 -14.31
N LEU A 108 -5.76 4.06 -15.02
CA LEU A 108 -5.49 3.66 -16.40
C LEU A 108 -5.37 4.87 -17.35
N LYS A 109 -6.23 5.88 -17.16
CA LYS A 109 -6.21 7.13 -17.92
C LYS A 109 -4.95 7.95 -17.65
N GLU A 110 -4.58 8.14 -16.39
CA GLU A 110 -3.37 8.87 -15.99
C GLU A 110 -2.08 8.22 -16.52
N ASN A 111 -2.10 6.91 -16.76
CA ASN A 111 -0.99 6.18 -17.37
C ASN A 111 -1.10 6.04 -18.90
N ASN A 112 -2.08 6.68 -19.54
CA ASN A 112 -2.29 6.68 -21.00
C ASN A 112 -2.44 5.28 -21.62
N VAL A 113 -3.11 4.34 -20.95
CA VAL A 113 -3.35 2.97 -21.44
C VAL A 113 -4.83 2.68 -21.73
N THR A 114 -5.67 3.71 -21.83
CA THR A 114 -7.13 3.55 -22.07
C THR A 114 -7.47 3.03 -23.46
N ASP A 115 -6.55 3.13 -24.43
CA ASP A 115 -6.74 2.52 -25.75
C ASP A 115 -6.45 1.02 -25.74
N ASP A 116 -5.50 0.60 -24.90
CA ASP A 116 -5.10 -0.80 -24.74
C ASP A 116 -6.01 -1.55 -23.77
N CYS A 117 -6.46 -0.89 -22.71
CA CYS A 117 -7.30 -1.47 -21.66
C CYS A 117 -8.77 -1.11 -21.86
N ALA A 118 -9.64 -2.11 -21.78
CA ALA A 118 -11.08 -1.94 -21.81
C ALA A 118 -11.55 -1.10 -20.61
N HIS A 119 -12.54 -0.24 -20.84
CA HIS A 119 -13.18 0.50 -19.78
C HIS A 119 -13.91 -0.45 -18.83
N LEU A 120 -13.61 -0.34 -17.53
CA LEU A 120 -14.18 -1.23 -16.52
C LEU A 120 -15.46 -0.64 -15.94
N ILE A 121 -16.45 -1.50 -15.69
CA ILE A 121 -17.71 -1.15 -15.04
C ILE A 121 -17.91 -1.98 -13.79
N LEU A 122 -18.63 -1.42 -12.81
CA LEU A 122 -19.00 -2.13 -11.60
C LEU A 122 -19.95 -3.28 -11.96
N HIS A 123 -19.58 -4.51 -11.62
CA HIS A 123 -20.43 -5.68 -11.77
C HIS A 123 -21.27 -5.90 -10.51
N GLN A 124 -20.61 -5.96 -9.35
CA GLN A 124 -21.25 -6.09 -8.04
C GLN A 124 -20.31 -5.68 -6.91
N VAL A 125 -20.89 -5.29 -5.77
CA VAL A 125 -20.17 -5.09 -4.51
C VAL A 125 -20.37 -6.35 -3.66
N HIS A 126 -19.29 -6.99 -3.23
CA HIS A 126 -19.33 -8.22 -2.44
C HIS A 126 -19.39 -7.95 -0.94
N SER A 127 -18.60 -6.97 -0.48
CA SER A 127 -18.63 -6.57 0.93
C SER A 127 -18.14 -5.14 1.10
N VAL A 128 -18.66 -4.48 2.13
CA VAL A 128 -18.14 -3.22 2.64
C VAL A 128 -17.99 -3.33 4.14
N LEU A 129 -16.78 -3.09 4.63
CA LEU A 129 -16.46 -3.10 6.05
C LEU A 129 -16.06 -1.70 6.51
N CYS A 130 -16.64 -1.23 7.61
CA CYS A 130 -16.31 0.03 8.24
C CYS A 130 -15.25 -0.16 9.32
N TYR A 131 -14.17 0.62 9.28
CA TYR A 131 -13.19 0.62 10.37
C TYR A 131 -13.73 1.38 11.59
N VAL A 132 -13.63 0.76 12.76
CA VAL A 132 -14.02 1.36 14.05
C VAL A 132 -12.92 2.31 14.51
N LEU A 133 -13.03 3.58 14.11
CA LEU A 133 -12.07 4.62 14.48
C LEU A 133 -12.30 5.15 15.91
N PRO A 134 -11.26 5.65 16.59
CA PRO A 134 -11.40 6.36 17.87
C PRO A 134 -12.35 7.56 17.75
N GLU A 135 -13.09 7.88 18.81
CA GLU A 135 -14.12 8.94 18.81
C GLU A 135 -13.62 10.29 18.29
N THR A 136 -12.37 10.64 18.63
CA THR A 136 -11.73 11.89 18.20
C THR A 136 -11.56 12.00 16.68
N GLN A 137 -11.47 10.87 15.98
CA GLN A 137 -11.32 10.80 14.52
C GLN A 137 -12.66 10.56 13.81
N ARG A 138 -13.60 9.91 14.50
CA ARG A 138 -14.88 9.44 13.93
C ARG A 138 -15.85 10.57 13.54
N LYS A 139 -15.77 11.75 14.19
CA LYS A 139 -16.71 12.86 13.97
C LYS A 139 -16.87 13.26 12.50
N ASP A 140 -15.75 13.33 11.78
CA ASP A 140 -15.71 13.86 10.42
C ASP A 140 -15.11 12.87 9.42
N THR A 141 -14.64 11.71 9.88
CA THR A 141 -13.94 10.73 9.05
C THR A 141 -14.51 9.33 9.25
N ALA A 142 -14.79 8.67 8.12
CA ALA A 142 -15.02 7.24 8.05
C ALA A 142 -14.02 6.60 7.09
N ILE A 143 -13.66 5.34 7.34
CA ILE A 143 -12.85 4.55 6.42
C ILE A 143 -13.62 3.25 6.17
N TYR A 144 -13.71 2.89 4.89
CA TYR A 144 -14.39 1.70 4.40
C TYR A 144 -13.37 0.83 3.68
N GLU A 145 -13.40 -0.48 3.88
CA GLU A 145 -12.76 -1.46 3.02
C GLU A 145 -13.84 -2.03 2.09
N VAL A 146 -13.62 -1.89 0.78
CA VAL A 146 -14.62 -2.22 -0.22
C VAL A 146 -14.09 -3.33 -1.09
N THR A 147 -14.82 -4.45 -1.11
CA THR A 147 -14.56 -5.58 -1.99
C THR A 147 -15.60 -5.60 -3.09
N PHE A 148 -15.16 -5.48 -4.33
CA PHE A 148 -16.03 -5.31 -5.49
C PHE A 148 -15.51 -6.06 -6.70
N GLN A 149 -16.41 -6.39 -7.61
CA GLN A 149 -16.09 -7.07 -8.85
C GLN A 149 -16.39 -6.17 -10.06
N VAL A 150 -15.55 -6.26 -11.08
CA VAL A 150 -15.67 -5.46 -12.31
C VAL A 150 -15.81 -6.31 -13.56
N SER A 151 -16.45 -5.73 -14.57
CA SER A 151 -16.58 -6.27 -15.92
C SER A 151 -15.86 -5.37 -16.93
N PRO A 152 -15.32 -5.90 -18.05
CA PRO A 152 -15.40 -7.30 -18.50
C PRO A 152 -14.37 -8.24 -17.87
N SER A 153 -13.43 -7.74 -17.06
CA SER A 153 -12.29 -8.55 -16.59
C SER A 153 -12.64 -9.65 -15.57
N GLY A 154 -13.85 -9.66 -15.03
CA GLY A 154 -14.24 -10.50 -13.90
C GLY A 154 -13.39 -10.24 -12.65
N GLY A 155 -12.82 -9.04 -12.54
CA GLY A 155 -11.80 -8.76 -11.55
C GLY A 155 -12.34 -8.50 -10.19
N LEU A 156 -11.87 -9.24 -9.19
CA LEU A 156 -12.23 -9.05 -7.79
C LEU A 156 -11.16 -8.17 -7.14
N PHE A 157 -11.57 -7.02 -6.61
CA PHE A 157 -10.69 -6.02 -6.05
C PHE A 157 -11.08 -5.66 -4.63
N GLU A 158 -10.08 -5.25 -3.85
CA GLU A 158 -10.23 -4.65 -2.53
C GLU A 158 -9.50 -3.30 -2.49
N ILE A 159 -10.16 -2.29 -1.90
CA ILE A 159 -9.52 -0.99 -1.65
C ILE A 159 -10.10 -0.30 -0.41
N PRO A 160 -9.27 0.33 0.44
CA PRO A 160 -9.77 1.21 1.47
C PRO A 160 -10.11 2.60 0.91
N ILE A 161 -11.29 3.10 1.24
CA ILE A 161 -11.80 4.43 0.87
C ILE A 161 -12.04 5.23 2.15
N ARG A 162 -11.50 6.45 2.18
CA ARG A 162 -11.73 7.42 3.25
C ARG A 162 -12.83 8.40 2.83
N SER A 163 -13.85 8.54 3.66
CA SER A 163 -14.79 9.65 3.60
C SER A 163 -14.37 10.70 4.63
N LYS A 164 -14.22 11.96 4.21
CA LYS A 164 -14.03 13.10 5.11
C LYS A 164 -15.05 14.18 4.77
N ASN A 165 -15.93 14.53 5.71
CA ASN A 165 -17.04 15.46 5.47
C ASN A 165 -17.88 15.08 4.24
N GLY A 166 -18.12 13.79 4.03
CA GLY A 166 -18.86 13.27 2.87
C GLY A 166 -18.05 13.19 1.56
N VAL A 167 -16.82 13.72 1.53
CA VAL A 167 -15.93 13.65 0.36
C VAL A 167 -15.15 12.34 0.39
N LEU A 168 -15.30 11.54 -0.66
CA LEU A 168 -14.60 10.28 -0.83
C LEU A 168 -13.20 10.49 -1.43
N LYS A 169 -12.22 9.80 -0.89
CA LYS A 169 -10.85 9.68 -1.41
C LYS A 169 -10.37 8.26 -1.22
N THR A 170 -9.57 7.75 -2.16
CA THR A 170 -8.86 6.50 -1.93
C THR A 170 -7.90 6.68 -0.75
N ALA A 171 -7.92 5.73 0.19
CA ALA A 171 -7.00 5.71 1.33
C ALA A 171 -5.73 4.90 1.03
N SER A 172 -5.64 4.34 -0.18
CA SER A 172 -4.52 3.59 -0.71
C SER A 172 -4.14 4.15 -2.08
N SER A 173 -2.87 4.07 -2.43
CA SER A 173 -2.35 4.37 -3.77
C SER A 173 -2.51 3.20 -4.75
N THR A 174 -2.88 2.01 -4.25
CA THR A 174 -2.97 0.78 -5.05
C THR A 174 -4.26 0.02 -4.75
N PHE A 175 -4.89 -0.50 -5.81
CA PHE A 175 -6.00 -1.44 -5.72
C PHE A 175 -5.44 -2.86 -5.59
N THR A 176 -5.96 -3.64 -4.63
CA THR A 176 -5.53 -5.02 -4.43
C THR A 176 -6.40 -5.93 -5.27
N ARG A 177 -5.82 -6.59 -6.28
CA ARG A 177 -6.51 -7.63 -7.07
C ARG A 177 -6.48 -8.95 -6.29
N LEU A 178 -7.66 -9.49 -5.97
CA LEU A 178 -7.82 -10.69 -5.13
C LEU A 178 -7.86 -12.01 -5.93
N ASN A 179 -8.15 -11.96 -7.23
CA ASN A 179 -8.18 -13.14 -8.10
C ASN A 179 -7.15 -13.04 -9.23
N GLU A 180 -6.80 -14.20 -9.80
CA GLU A 180 -5.87 -14.27 -10.92
C GLU A 180 -6.39 -13.48 -12.14
N TYR A 181 -5.46 -12.84 -12.87
CA TYR A 181 -5.75 -12.10 -14.09
C TYR A 181 -5.03 -12.69 -15.32
N GLY A 182 -4.08 -13.61 -15.13
CA GLY A 182 -3.42 -14.35 -16.20
C GLY A 182 -2.91 -13.45 -17.34
N LYS A 183 -3.34 -13.75 -18.58
CA LYS A 183 -2.95 -13.02 -19.79
C LYS A 183 -3.89 -11.85 -20.15
N GLN A 184 -4.85 -11.51 -19.29
CA GLN A 184 -5.83 -10.45 -19.58
C GLN A 184 -5.19 -9.08 -19.79
N SER A 185 -3.98 -8.84 -19.27
CA SER A 185 -3.26 -7.57 -19.36
C SER A 185 -1.99 -7.63 -20.22
N ALA A 186 -1.92 -8.57 -21.17
CA ALA A 186 -0.75 -8.76 -22.04
C ALA A 186 -0.37 -7.52 -22.88
N CYS A 187 -1.30 -6.60 -23.11
CA CYS A 187 -1.12 -5.34 -23.83
C CYS A 187 -0.39 -4.26 -23.03
N VAL A 188 -0.22 -4.41 -21.70
CA VAL A 188 0.50 -3.43 -20.87
C VAL A 188 1.82 -4.00 -20.34
N ALA A 189 2.91 -3.26 -20.56
CA ALA A 189 4.24 -3.65 -20.08
C ALA A 189 4.44 -3.36 -18.58
N LYS A 190 3.84 -2.27 -18.08
CA LYS A 190 4.04 -1.79 -16.71
C LYS A 190 3.35 -2.71 -15.70
N ASP A 191 4.15 -3.39 -14.87
CA ASP A 191 3.67 -4.40 -13.92
C ASP A 191 2.62 -3.86 -12.93
N THR A 192 2.72 -2.60 -12.52
CA THR A 192 1.74 -1.98 -11.61
C THR A 192 0.36 -1.82 -12.22
N LEU A 193 0.22 -1.87 -13.56
CA LEU A 193 -1.05 -1.74 -14.27
C LEU A 193 -1.64 -3.10 -14.66
N LYS A 194 -0.84 -4.16 -14.69
CA LYS A 194 -1.28 -5.50 -15.09
C LYS A 194 -2.48 -6.03 -14.31
N PRO A 195 -2.61 -5.82 -12.98
CA PRO A 195 -3.79 -6.29 -12.25
C PRO A 195 -5.07 -5.51 -12.58
N LEU A 196 -4.93 -4.28 -13.09
CA LEU A 196 -6.01 -3.34 -13.37
C LEU A 196 -6.50 -3.42 -14.81
N CYS A 197 -5.65 -3.83 -15.74
CA CYS A 197 -5.96 -3.81 -17.16
C CYS A 197 -6.64 -5.10 -17.61
N HIS A 198 -7.63 -4.96 -18.49
CA HIS A 198 -8.12 -6.04 -19.33
C HIS A 198 -8.02 -5.56 -20.78
N CYS A 199 -7.26 -6.26 -21.62
CA CYS A 199 -6.98 -5.78 -22.96
C CYS A 199 -8.25 -5.67 -23.79
N SER A 200 -8.43 -4.51 -24.39
CA SER A 200 -9.43 -4.26 -25.42
C SER A 200 -9.19 -5.22 -26.58
N ASN A 201 -10.25 -5.72 -27.22
CA ASN A 201 -10.16 -6.52 -28.45
C ASN A 201 -9.60 -5.74 -29.66
N ARG A 202 -9.09 -4.52 -29.46
CA ARG A 202 -8.35 -3.79 -30.48
C ARG A 202 -6.96 -4.40 -30.57
N THR A 203 -6.84 -5.32 -31.52
CA THR A 203 -5.64 -5.79 -32.21
C THR A 203 -4.34 -5.47 -31.48
N ILE A 204 -3.77 -6.50 -30.86
CA ILE A 204 -2.36 -6.57 -30.46
C ILE A 204 -1.54 -5.94 -31.60
N ARG A 205 -1.02 -4.73 -31.39
CA ARG A 205 0.10 -4.24 -32.21
C ARG A 205 1.32 -5.03 -31.76
N GLY A 206 1.37 -6.29 -32.18
CA GLY A 206 2.59 -7.07 -32.15
C GLY A 206 3.56 -6.35 -33.08
N ASN A 207 4.58 -5.73 -32.50
CA ASN A 207 5.76 -5.43 -33.28
C ASN A 207 6.50 -6.76 -33.51
N PRO A 208 6.97 -7.01 -34.74
CA PRO A 208 7.68 -8.24 -35.12
C PRO A 208 8.99 -8.44 -34.36
#